data_AF-A0AA44BG66-F1
#
_entry.id   AF-A0AA44BG66-F1
#
_cell.length_a   1.000
_cell.length_b   1.000
_cell.length_c   1.000
_cell.angle_alpha   90.00
_cell.angle_beta   90.00
_cell.angle_gamma   90.00
#
_symmetry.space_group_name_H-M   'P 1'
#
loop_
_entity.id
_entity.type
_entity.pdbx_description
1 polymer ?
#
loop_
_entity_poly.entity_id
_entity_poly.type
_entity_poly.pdbx_seq_one_letter_code
_entity_poly.pdbx_strand_id
1 'polypeptide(L)'
;MRLNSIINKSYSGNSGIKVWITFIIFMLFILFILPSEASRSAHYFGDTTAPDTSFIYSGEDLYHIARNFGPEGRAYYIRSRFTFDIIWPLAYGLFLWSAIAFFLQKLKDPRARYLVLLPILGVALDFFENSGASLVMFMYPEKIPSLLYIVPLFTMAKWLSIGASFLVLILLIINHGIGFFKSG
;
A
#
# COMPACT_ATOMS: atom_id res chain seq x y z
N MET A 1 -1.44 13.77 -23.62
CA MET A 1 -0.19 14.58 -23.64
C MET A 1 0.42 14.82 -22.24
N ARG A 2 -0.37 15.10 -21.19
CA ARG A 2 0.14 15.39 -19.83
C ARG A 2 0.67 14.18 -19.04
N LEU A 3 -0.02 13.03 -19.05
CA LEU A 3 0.39 11.84 -18.27
C LEU A 3 1.76 11.29 -18.70
N ASN A 4 2.01 11.19 -20.01
CA ASN A 4 3.31 10.76 -20.53
C ASN A 4 4.45 11.70 -20.13
N SER A 5 4.19 13.01 -20.05
CA SER A 5 5.19 13.98 -19.59
C SER A 5 5.54 13.80 -18.12
N ILE A 6 4.54 13.58 -17.26
CA ILE A 6 4.74 13.32 -15.82
C ILE A 6 5.53 12.02 -15.63
N ILE A 7 5.12 10.93 -16.28
CA ILE A 7 5.81 9.64 -16.19
C ILE A 7 7.27 9.75 -16.68
N ASN A 8 7.51 10.44 -17.79
CA ASN A 8 8.87 10.63 -18.31
C ASN A 8 9.74 11.45 -17.33
N LYS A 9 9.20 12.48 -16.69
CA LYS A 9 9.93 13.29 -15.70
C LYS A 9 10.24 12.51 -14.42
N SER A 10 9.29 11.70 -13.97
CA SER A 10 9.44 10.76 -12.86
C SER A 10 10.51 9.71 -13.14
N TYR A 11 10.56 9.20 -14.37
CA TYR A 11 11.52 8.22 -14.86
C TYR A 11 12.94 8.81 -14.97
N SER A 12 13.12 9.97 -15.60
CA SER A 12 14.45 10.54 -15.88
C SER A 12 15.09 11.31 -14.72
N GLY A 13 14.29 11.81 -13.77
CA GLY A 13 14.76 12.65 -12.66
C GLY A 13 15.06 11.91 -11.37
N ASN A 14 15.06 10.57 -11.38
CA ASN A 14 15.21 9.78 -10.18
C ASN A 14 16.67 9.33 -9.97
N SER A 15 17.13 9.31 -8.71
CA SER A 15 18.53 9.06 -8.35
C SER A 15 18.64 8.04 -7.22
N GLY A 16 19.78 7.37 -7.12
CA GLY A 16 20.03 6.40 -6.05
C GLY A 16 19.86 7.00 -4.65
N ILE A 17 20.19 8.29 -4.47
CA ILE A 17 19.99 9.00 -3.19
C ILE A 17 18.51 9.05 -2.82
N LYS A 18 17.61 9.35 -3.77
CA LYS A 18 16.16 9.35 -3.51
C LYS A 18 15.66 7.97 -3.09
N VAL A 19 16.16 6.90 -3.74
CA VAL A 19 15.83 5.52 -3.38
C VAL A 19 16.26 5.21 -1.95
N TRP A 20 17.48 5.61 -1.55
CA TRP A 20 17.95 5.41 -0.19
C TRP A 20 17.14 6.18 0.86
N ILE A 21 16.80 7.45 0.57
CA ILE A 21 15.98 8.25 1.49
C ILE A 21 14.60 7.60 1.69
N THR A 22 13.91 7.25 0.60
CA THR A 22 12.57 6.64 0.69
C THR A 22 12.64 5.23 1.29
N PHE A 23 13.70 4.47 1.03
CA PHE A 23 13.96 3.18 1.69
C PHE A 23 14.15 3.33 3.19
N ILE A 24 14.94 4.30 3.65
CA ILE A 24 15.13 4.56 5.08
C ILE A 24 13.79 4.90 5.74
N ILE A 25 12.98 5.79 5.13
CA ILE A 25 11.65 6.13 5.64
C ILE A 25 10.77 4.88 5.72
N PHE A 26 10.72 4.08 4.66
CA PHE A 26 9.98 2.82 4.63
C PHE A 26 10.43 1.86 5.75
N MET A 27 11.74 1.72 5.96
CA MET A 27 12.30 0.89 7.02
C MET A 27 11.97 1.43 8.42
N LEU A 28 12.00 2.75 8.63
CA LEU A 28 11.60 3.35 9.91
C LEU A 28 10.12 3.02 10.24
N PHE A 29 9.25 3.03 9.23
CA PHE A 29 7.85 2.61 9.41
C PHE A 29 7.74 1.15 9.81
N ILE A 30 8.40 0.24 9.07
CA ILE A 30 8.40 -1.20 9.35
C ILE A 30 8.96 -1.52 10.74
N LEU A 31 10.04 -0.86 11.15
CA LEU A 31 10.78 -1.22 12.36
C LEU A 31 10.22 -0.57 13.63
N PHE A 32 9.61 0.62 13.53
CA PHE A 32 9.20 1.38 14.71
C PHE A 32 7.70 1.64 14.76
N ILE A 33 7.08 2.02 13.64
CA ILE A 33 5.68 2.46 13.63
C ILE A 33 4.73 1.28 13.59
N LEU A 34 4.87 0.35 12.64
CA LEU A 34 3.97 -0.79 12.53
C LEU A 34 3.96 -1.71 13.77
N PRO A 35 5.11 -2.04 14.40
CA PRO A 35 5.09 -2.83 15.63
C PRO A 35 4.43 -2.11 16.80
N SER A 36 4.64 -0.79 16.91
CA SER A 36 3.96 0.05 17.90
C SER A 36 2.45 0.07 17.70
N GLU A 37 2.00 0.19 16.45
CA GLU A 37 0.57 0.18 16.12
C GLU A 37 -0.07 -1.19 16.26
N ALA A 38 0.63 -2.27 15.92
CA ALA A 38 0.17 -3.63 16.18
C ALA A 38 -0.01 -3.91 17.68
N SER A 39 0.90 -3.39 18.51
CA SER A 39 0.79 -3.50 19.98
C SER A 39 -0.39 -2.72 20.54
N ARG A 40 -0.62 -1.50 20.03
CA ARG A 40 -1.77 -0.68 20.43
C ARG A 40 -3.09 -1.25 19.93
N SER A 41 -3.14 -1.76 18.70
CA SER A 41 -4.36 -2.31 18.11
C SER A 41 -4.82 -3.59 18.82
N ALA A 42 -3.90 -4.43 19.31
CA ALA A 42 -4.22 -5.61 20.10
C ALA A 42 -5.07 -5.29 21.34
N HIS A 43 -4.85 -4.14 21.97
CA HIS A 43 -5.66 -3.69 23.11
C HIS A 43 -7.12 -3.40 22.73
N TYR A 44 -7.35 -2.83 21.54
CA TYR A 44 -8.66 -2.39 21.07
C TYR A 44 -9.42 -3.44 20.26
N PHE A 45 -8.70 -4.33 19.57
CA PHE A 45 -9.28 -5.32 18.67
C PHE A 45 -9.40 -6.71 19.30
N GLY A 46 -8.70 -6.95 20.43
CA GLY A 46 -8.59 -8.28 21.02
C GLY A 46 -8.04 -9.27 20.00
N ASP A 47 -8.69 -10.43 19.88
CA ASP A 47 -8.32 -11.48 18.92
C ASP A 47 -8.86 -11.25 17.50
N THR A 48 -9.57 -10.14 17.25
CA THR A 48 -10.17 -9.86 15.94
C THR A 48 -9.15 -9.23 15.00
N THR A 49 -8.86 -9.92 13.91
CA THR A 49 -7.98 -9.42 12.84
C THR A 49 -8.60 -8.24 12.10
N ALA A 50 -7.81 -7.19 11.86
CA ALA A 50 -8.25 -6.03 11.07
C ALA A 50 -8.33 -6.38 9.57
N PRO A 51 -9.33 -5.85 8.83
CA PRO A 51 -9.62 -6.26 7.45
C PRO A 51 -8.44 -6.01 6.49
N ASP A 52 -7.70 -4.92 6.68
CA ASP A 52 -6.55 -4.50 5.88
C ASP A 52 -5.34 -5.45 6.00
N THR A 53 -5.29 -6.27 7.04
CA THR A 53 -4.25 -7.29 7.26
C THR A 53 -4.59 -8.64 6.61
N SER A 54 -5.79 -8.74 6.03
CA SER A 54 -6.25 -9.94 5.31
C SER A 54 -6.12 -9.73 3.80
N PHE A 55 -5.82 -10.81 3.07
CA PHE A 55 -5.75 -10.75 1.61
C PHE A 55 -7.15 -10.83 0.95
N ILE A 56 -8.01 -11.72 1.45
CA ILE A 56 -9.38 -11.94 0.99
C ILE A 56 -10.29 -12.07 2.22
N TYR A 57 -11.44 -11.40 2.17
CA TYR A 57 -12.55 -11.55 3.11
C TYR A 57 -13.86 -11.14 2.42
N SER A 58 -15.00 -11.48 3.01
CA SER A 58 -16.33 -11.11 2.52
C SER A 58 -16.86 -9.83 3.18
N GLY A 59 -17.87 -9.21 2.58
CA GLY A 59 -18.57 -8.09 3.20
C GLY A 59 -19.20 -8.42 4.55
N GLU A 60 -19.63 -9.67 4.75
CA GLU A 60 -20.17 -10.10 6.04
C GLU A 60 -19.06 -10.25 7.09
N ASP A 61 -17.86 -10.69 6.69
CA ASP A 61 -16.69 -10.68 7.58
C ASP A 61 -16.36 -9.25 8.04
N LEU A 62 -16.40 -8.26 7.14
CA LEU A 62 -16.20 -6.85 7.50
C LEU A 62 -17.24 -6.36 8.52
N TYR A 63 -18.50 -6.75 8.33
CA TYR A 63 -19.57 -6.42 9.27
C TYR A 63 -19.38 -7.12 10.63
N HIS A 64 -18.92 -8.37 10.64
CA HIS A 64 -18.58 -9.10 11.86
C HIS A 64 -17.37 -8.50 12.58
N ILE A 65 -16.36 -8.05 11.85
CA ILE A 65 -15.23 -7.31 12.43
C ILE A 65 -15.74 -6.03 13.11
N ALA A 66 -16.60 -5.25 12.45
CA ALA A 66 -17.19 -4.05 13.05
C ALA A 66 -18.00 -4.35 14.32
N ARG A 67 -18.72 -5.48 14.36
CA ARG A 67 -19.39 -5.97 15.56
C ARG A 67 -18.38 -6.27 16.67
N ASN A 68 -17.37 -7.09 16.37
CA ASN A 68 -16.43 -7.62 17.36
C ASN A 68 -15.53 -6.54 17.96
N PHE A 69 -15.16 -5.52 17.16
CA PHE A 69 -14.41 -4.37 17.66
C PHE A 69 -15.14 -3.56 18.74
N GLY A 70 -16.47 -3.65 18.81
CA GLY A 70 -17.25 -2.81 19.71
C GLY A 70 -17.07 -1.30 19.45
N PRO A 71 -17.69 -0.44 20.27
CA PRO A 71 -17.63 1.02 20.05
C PRO A 71 -16.21 1.59 20.12
N GLU A 72 -15.41 1.15 21.09
CA GLU A 72 -14.05 1.65 21.31
C GLU A 72 -13.09 1.20 20.21
N GLY A 73 -13.13 -0.08 19.82
CA GLY A 73 -12.30 -0.60 18.73
C GLY A 73 -12.65 0.02 17.39
N ARG A 74 -13.93 0.28 17.10
CA ARG A 74 -14.33 1.02 15.88
C ARG A 74 -13.83 2.46 15.89
N ALA A 75 -13.94 3.16 17.02
CA ALA A 75 -13.42 4.52 17.13
C ALA A 75 -11.88 4.58 16.97
N TYR A 76 -11.17 3.61 17.56
CA TYR A 76 -9.73 3.46 17.39
C TYR A 76 -9.38 3.17 15.93
N TYR A 77 -10.08 2.23 15.28
CA TYR A 77 -9.88 1.88 13.87
C TYR A 77 -10.02 3.10 12.95
N ILE A 78 -11.10 3.87 13.11
CA ILE A 78 -11.31 5.08 12.30
C ILE A 78 -10.16 6.06 12.53
N ARG A 79 -9.79 6.31 13.79
CA ARG A 79 -8.67 7.21 14.10
C ARG A 79 -7.35 6.73 13.50
N SER A 80 -7.05 5.44 13.56
CA SER A 80 -5.80 4.91 13.00
C SER A 80 -5.72 5.13 11.48
N ARG A 81 -6.84 4.89 10.75
CA ARG A 81 -6.91 5.08 9.29
C ARG A 81 -6.67 6.52 8.83
N PHE A 82 -7.03 7.48 9.67
CA PHE A 82 -6.85 8.91 9.37
C PHE A 82 -5.69 9.57 10.14
N THR A 83 -4.76 8.79 10.68
CA THR A 83 -3.55 9.31 11.35
C THR A 83 -2.29 8.70 10.77
N PHE A 84 -1.69 7.69 11.42
CA PHE A 84 -0.44 7.08 10.93
C PHE A 84 -0.63 6.40 9.58
N ASP A 85 -1.83 5.85 9.34
CA ASP A 85 -2.11 5.01 8.18
C ASP A 85 -2.42 5.83 6.92
N ILE A 86 -2.42 7.17 7.02
CA ILE A 86 -2.30 8.04 5.84
C ILE A 86 -0.85 8.02 5.33
N ILE A 87 0.11 7.97 6.24
CA ILE A 87 1.54 8.08 5.93
C ILE A 87 2.09 6.71 5.50
N TRP A 88 1.58 5.61 6.05
CA TRP A 88 2.04 4.27 5.71
C TRP A 88 1.97 3.95 4.21
N PRO A 89 0.85 4.19 3.50
CA PRO A 89 0.78 3.99 2.06
C PRO A 89 1.74 4.87 1.28
N LEU A 90 1.93 6.11 1.72
CA LEU A 90 2.90 7.02 1.11
C LEU A 90 4.32 6.52 1.30
N ALA A 91 4.66 5.95 2.47
CA ALA A 91 6.00 5.43 2.74
C ALA A 91 6.34 4.25 1.82
N TYR A 92 5.50 3.21 1.75
CA TYR A 92 5.76 2.09 0.84
C TYR A 92 5.66 2.53 -0.63
N GLY A 93 4.71 3.40 -0.96
CA GLY A 93 4.42 3.83 -2.32
C GLY A 93 5.57 4.65 -2.90
N LEU A 94 6.11 5.60 -2.14
CA LEU A 94 7.25 6.41 -2.53
C LEU A 94 8.52 5.56 -2.67
N PHE A 95 8.75 4.62 -1.76
CA PHE A 95 9.87 3.69 -1.88
C PHE A 95 9.77 2.87 -3.16
N LEU A 96 8.67 2.13 -3.36
CA LEU A 96 8.47 1.28 -4.53
C LEU A 96 8.52 2.08 -5.83
N TRP A 97 7.84 3.22 -5.88
CA TRP A 97 7.86 4.11 -7.05
C TRP A 97 9.28 4.57 -7.39
N SER A 98 10.03 5.04 -6.39
CA SER A 98 11.40 5.51 -6.61
C SER A 98 12.34 4.35 -6.97
N ALA A 99 12.26 3.20 -6.31
CA ALA A 99 13.12 2.07 -6.63
C ALA A 99 12.85 1.55 -8.06
N ILE A 100 11.58 1.35 -8.41
CA ILE A 100 11.18 0.93 -9.76
C ILE A 100 11.63 1.96 -10.80
N ALA A 101 11.32 3.24 -10.60
CA ALA A 101 11.71 4.29 -11.55
C ALA A 101 13.23 4.36 -11.76
N PHE A 102 14.04 4.15 -10.72
CA PHE A 102 15.50 4.15 -10.81
C PHE A 102 16.03 2.98 -11.64
N PHE A 103 15.58 1.75 -11.39
CA PHE A 103 16.06 0.59 -12.14
C PHE A 103 15.52 0.54 -13.57
N LEU A 104 14.31 1.05 -13.80
CA LEU A 104 13.72 1.12 -15.13
C LEU A 104 14.54 1.98 -16.10
N GLN A 105 15.29 2.99 -15.63
CA GLN A 105 16.15 3.84 -16.47
C GLN A 105 17.12 3.05 -17.35
N LYS A 106 17.48 1.84 -16.92
CA LYS A 106 18.45 0.98 -17.59
C LYS A 106 17.81 0.00 -18.58
N LEU A 107 16.48 -0.07 -18.63
CA LEU A 107 15.76 -0.88 -19.62
C LEU A 107 15.58 -0.11 -20.93
N LYS A 108 15.76 -0.81 -22.05
CA LYS A 108 15.58 -0.26 -23.40
C LYS A 108 14.13 -0.36 -23.90
N ASP A 109 13.18 -0.75 -23.06
CA ASP A 109 11.75 -0.86 -23.40
C ASP A 109 10.96 0.39 -22.97
N PRO A 110 10.45 1.22 -23.91
CA PRO A 110 9.69 2.42 -23.59
C PRO A 110 8.34 2.14 -22.93
N ARG A 111 7.79 0.92 -23.01
CA ARG A 111 6.52 0.56 -22.35
C ARG A 111 6.73 0.28 -20.86
N ALA A 112 7.92 -0.17 -20.46
CA ALA A 112 8.23 -0.50 -19.08
C ALA A 112 8.07 0.71 -18.12
N ARG A 113 8.16 1.94 -18.63
CA ARG A 113 7.95 3.17 -17.85
C ARG A 113 6.58 3.23 -17.15
N TYR A 114 5.55 2.55 -17.67
CA TYR A 114 4.22 2.56 -17.05
C TYR A 114 4.15 1.71 -15.77
N LEU A 115 5.14 0.86 -15.50
CA LEU A 115 5.21 0.06 -14.28
C LEU A 115 5.32 0.92 -13.00
N VAL A 116 5.77 2.17 -13.12
CA VAL A 116 5.77 3.14 -11.99
C VAL A 116 4.36 3.50 -11.52
N LEU A 117 3.31 3.18 -12.29
CA LEU A 117 1.92 3.41 -11.89
C LEU A 117 1.40 2.36 -10.91
N LEU A 118 2.01 1.16 -10.83
CA LEU A 118 1.61 0.10 -9.91
C LEU A 118 1.65 0.54 -8.43
N PRO A 119 2.73 1.14 -7.90
CA PRO A 119 2.73 1.60 -6.51
C PRO A 119 1.74 2.74 -6.28
N ILE A 120 1.51 3.62 -7.27
CA ILE A 120 0.54 4.71 -7.18
C ILE A 120 -0.89 4.15 -7.07
N LEU A 121 -1.21 3.12 -7.87
CA LEU A 121 -2.48 2.42 -7.80
C LEU A 121 -2.65 1.74 -6.44
N GLY A 122 -1.60 1.11 -5.90
CA GLY A 122 -1.61 0.52 -4.56
C GLY A 122 -2.01 1.53 -3.49
N VAL A 123 -1.35 2.70 -3.47
CA VAL A 123 -1.66 3.79 -2.52
C VAL A 123 -3.09 4.29 -2.66
N ALA A 124 -3.57 4.48 -3.90
CA ALA A 124 -4.94 4.94 -4.12
C ALA A 124 -5.98 3.93 -3.61
N LEU A 125 -5.76 2.64 -3.88
CA LEU A 125 -6.64 1.56 -3.42
C LEU A 125 -6.63 1.43 -1.90
N ASP A 126 -5.49 1.62 -1.27
CA ASP A 126 -5.33 1.68 0.19
C ASP A 126 -6.18 2.79 0.80
N PHE A 127 -6.13 4.01 0.27
CA PHE A 127 -6.97 5.10 0.74
C PHE A 127 -8.48 4.86 0.51
N PHE A 128 -8.86 4.25 -0.60
CA PHE A 128 -10.26 3.88 -0.84
C PHE A 128 -10.74 2.79 0.12
N GLU A 129 -9.91 1.79 0.37
CA GLU A 129 -10.17 0.73 1.34
C GLU A 129 -10.32 1.30 2.75
N ASN A 130 -9.35 2.09 3.21
CA ASN A 130 -9.34 2.72 4.52
C ASN A 130 -10.56 3.63 4.74
N SER A 131 -10.93 4.42 3.73
CA SER A 131 -12.12 5.29 3.79
C SER A 131 -13.41 4.47 3.86
N GLY A 132 -13.55 3.46 3.00
CA GLY A 132 -14.75 2.63 2.95
C GLY A 132 -14.91 1.76 4.19
N ALA A 133 -13.84 1.13 4.68
CA ALA A 133 -13.84 0.37 5.92
C ALA A 133 -14.20 1.26 7.11
N SER A 134 -13.60 2.45 7.21
CA SER A 134 -13.91 3.42 8.28
C SER A 134 -15.38 3.84 8.25
N LEU A 135 -15.97 4.01 7.07
CA LEU A 135 -17.39 4.34 6.95
C LEU A 135 -18.29 3.17 7.38
N VAL A 136 -17.91 1.92 7.07
CA VAL A 136 -18.60 0.73 7.63
C VAL A 136 -18.50 0.69 9.15
N MET A 137 -17.34 1.00 9.73
CA MET A 137 -17.17 1.08 11.19
C MET A 137 -18.03 2.19 11.81
N PHE A 138 -18.12 3.34 11.13
CA PHE A 138 -18.89 4.48 11.62
C PHE A 138 -20.41 4.22 11.60
N MET A 139 -20.91 3.57 10.56
CA MET A 139 -22.35 3.35 10.37
C MET A 139 -22.90 2.16 11.16
N TYR A 140 -22.04 1.27 11.65
CA TYR A 140 -22.45 0.10 12.42
C TYR A 140 -23.40 0.48 13.59
N PRO A 141 -24.57 -0.17 13.76
CA PRO A 141 -24.99 -1.45 13.15
C PRO A 141 -25.71 -1.34 11.80
N GLU A 142 -25.90 -0.14 11.26
CA GLU A 142 -26.50 0.02 9.93
C GLU A 142 -25.55 -0.50 8.83
N LYS A 143 -26.12 -1.17 7.83
CA LYS A 143 -25.36 -1.68 6.68
C LYS A 143 -25.45 -0.69 5.52
N ILE A 144 -24.31 -0.43 4.87
CA ILE A 144 -24.27 0.16 3.53
C ILE A 144 -23.90 -0.96 2.55
N PRO A 145 -24.88 -1.58 1.86
CA PRO A 145 -24.63 -2.79 1.07
C PRO A 145 -23.52 -2.64 0.05
N SER A 146 -23.44 -1.51 -0.65
CA SER A 146 -22.39 -1.25 -1.64
C SER A 146 -20.98 -1.28 -1.06
N LEU A 147 -20.78 -0.79 0.16
CA LEU A 147 -19.47 -0.79 0.82
C LEU A 147 -19.02 -2.20 1.22
N LEU A 148 -19.96 -3.05 1.65
CA LEU A 148 -19.66 -4.44 2.00
C LEU A 148 -19.17 -5.24 0.77
N TYR A 149 -19.53 -4.83 -0.45
CA TYR A 149 -18.98 -5.44 -1.67
C TYR A 149 -17.69 -4.77 -2.16
N ILE A 150 -17.59 -3.44 -2.12
CA ILE A 150 -16.47 -2.72 -2.75
C ILE A 150 -15.19 -2.69 -1.89
N VAL A 151 -15.31 -2.65 -0.56
CA VAL A 151 -14.15 -2.54 0.34
C VAL A 151 -13.27 -3.79 0.31
N PRO A 152 -13.81 -5.02 0.32
CA PRO A 152 -12.99 -6.21 0.10
C PRO A 152 -12.31 -6.23 -1.27
N LEU A 153 -12.97 -5.73 -2.32
CA LEU A 153 -12.36 -5.61 -3.65
C LEU A 153 -11.19 -4.63 -3.66
N PHE A 154 -11.31 -3.48 -2.98
CA PHE A 154 -10.19 -2.57 -2.80
C PHE A 154 -9.04 -3.22 -2.04
N THR A 155 -9.33 -4.01 -0.99
CA THR A 155 -8.29 -4.72 -0.23
C THR A 155 -7.52 -5.69 -1.13
N MET A 156 -8.23 -6.53 -1.87
CA MET A 156 -7.60 -7.50 -2.78
C MET A 156 -6.80 -6.79 -3.88
N ALA A 157 -7.40 -5.79 -4.53
CA ALA A 157 -6.74 -5.04 -5.60
C ALA A 157 -5.50 -4.29 -5.11
N LYS A 158 -5.55 -3.72 -3.90
CA LYS A 158 -4.42 -3.09 -3.22
C LYS A 158 -3.27 -4.08 -3.08
N TRP A 159 -3.54 -5.25 -2.48
CA TRP A 159 -2.50 -6.26 -2.26
C TRP A 159 -1.91 -6.80 -3.56
N LEU A 160 -2.74 -6.99 -4.61
CA LEU A 160 -2.26 -7.35 -5.94
C LEU A 160 -1.33 -6.26 -6.52
N SER A 161 -1.69 -4.99 -6.37
CA SER A 161 -0.88 -3.86 -6.85
C SER A 161 0.45 -3.73 -6.11
N ILE A 162 0.43 -3.88 -4.79
CA ILE A 162 1.64 -3.86 -3.94
C ILE A 162 2.53 -5.06 -4.27
N GLY A 163 1.97 -6.27 -4.29
CA GLY A 163 2.69 -7.50 -4.62
C GLY A 163 3.33 -7.46 -6.00
N ALA A 164 2.58 -6.98 -7.01
CA ALA A 164 3.11 -6.78 -8.36
C ALA A 164 4.25 -5.74 -8.38
N SER A 165 4.15 -4.67 -7.58
CA SER A 165 5.21 -3.66 -7.48
C SER A 165 6.51 -4.26 -6.92
N PHE A 166 6.43 -5.06 -5.85
CA PHE A 166 7.60 -5.76 -5.30
C PHE A 166 8.17 -6.78 -6.30
N LEU A 167 7.33 -7.56 -6.96
CA LEU A 167 7.77 -8.52 -7.98
C LEU A 167 8.52 -7.81 -9.12
N VAL A 168 7.97 -6.70 -9.64
CA VAL A 168 8.63 -5.87 -10.65
C VAL A 168 9.99 -5.39 -10.14
N LEU A 169 10.06 -4.85 -8.92
CA LEU A 169 11.31 -4.37 -8.35
C LEU A 169 12.37 -5.49 -8.25
N ILE A 170 11.98 -6.67 -7.78
CA ILE A 170 12.88 -7.84 -7.69
C ILE A 170 13.41 -8.22 -9.07
N LEU A 171 12.53 -8.35 -10.07
CA LEU A 171 12.92 -8.69 -11.44
C LEU A 171 13.89 -7.65 -12.03
N LEU A 172 13.66 -6.36 -11.76
CA LEU A 172 14.54 -5.29 -12.19
C LEU A 172 15.92 -5.35 -11.53
N ILE A 173 15.98 -5.64 -10.22
CA ILE A 173 17.25 -5.81 -9.49
C ILE A 173 18.03 -7.01 -10.04
N ILE A 174 17.37 -8.16 -10.24
CA ILE A 174 18.00 -9.37 -10.81
C ILE A 174 18.55 -9.08 -12.20
N ASN A 175 17.75 -8.48 -13.09
CA ASN A 175 18.20 -8.11 -14.43
C ASN A 175 19.41 -7.17 -14.39
N HIS A 176 19.43 -6.24 -13.42
CA HIS A 176 20.57 -5.34 -13.25
C HIS A 176 21.82 -6.04 -12.73
N GLY A 177 21.69 -6.93 -11.74
CA GLY A 177 22.78 -7.71 -11.18
C GLY A 177 23.42 -8.64 -12.22
N ILE A 178 22.61 -9.35 -13.02
CA ILE A 178 23.09 -10.19 -14.13
C ILE A 178 23.84 -9.36 -15.18
N GLY A 179 23.36 -8.15 -15.47
CA GLY A 179 24.02 -7.23 -16.40
C GLY A 179 25.44 -6.86 -15.97
N PHE A 180 25.66 -6.65 -14.66
CA PHE A 180 26.97 -6.31 -14.10
C PHE A 180 27.99 -7.44 -14.28
N PHE A 181 27.60 -8.70 -14.02
CA PHE A 181 28.48 -9.87 -14.17
C PHE A 181 28.80 -10.25 -15.61
N LYS A 182 28.02 -9.77 -16.60
CA LYS A 182 28.31 -9.98 -18.03
C LYS A 182 29.24 -8.93 -18.63
N SER A 183 29.52 -7.85 -17.90
CA SER A 183 30.29 -6.69 -18.38
C SER A 183 31.63 -6.49 -17.66
N GLY A 184 31.95 -7.31 -16.67
CA GLY A 184 33.27 -7.38 -16.02
C GLY A 184 33.97 -8.66 -16.43
#